data_AF-A0A9D4J6R2-F1
#
_entry.id   AF-A0A9D4J6R2-F1
#
_cell.length_a   1.000
_cell.length_b   1.000
_cell.length_c   1.000
_cell.angle_alpha   90.00
_cell.angle_beta   90.00
_cell.angle_gamma   90.00
#
_symmetry.space_group_name_H-M   'P 1'
#
loop_
_entity.id
_entity.type
_entity.pdbx_description
1 polymer ?
#
loop_
_entity_poly.entity_id
_entity_poly.type
_entity_poly.pdbx_seq_one_letter_code
_entity_poly.pdbx_strand_id
1 'polypeptide(L)'
;MGNTDVTVYENRPAQSIVCYVDSNPGSAITLLKDGILVKKTVNSHELESPLRNYCNDSGVYTCLSVNDYNTDGASIKNISFHVECK
;
A
#
# COMPACT_ATOMS: atom_id res chain seq x y z
N MET A 1 -10.25 -10.66 -4.87
CA MET A 1 -9.27 -9.58 -4.58
C MET A 1 -8.05 -9.83 -5.47
N GLY A 2 -7.87 -9.01 -6.50
CA GLY A 2 -6.78 -9.19 -7.48
C GLY A 2 -5.52 -8.43 -7.06
N ASN A 3 -4.36 -9.02 -7.34
CA ASN A 3 -3.10 -8.29 -7.26
C ASN A 3 -3.12 -7.12 -8.24
N THR A 4 -2.65 -5.96 -7.80
CA THR A 4 -2.53 -4.79 -8.68
C THR A 4 -1.09 -4.70 -9.17
N ASP A 5 -0.88 -4.53 -10.46
CA ASP A 5 0.44 -4.28 -11.04
C ASP A 5 0.48 -2.85 -11.60
N VAL A 6 1.51 -2.10 -11.22
CA VAL A 6 1.68 -0.69 -11.61
C VAL A 6 3.10 -0.52 -12.13
N THR A 7 3.22 -0.12 -13.39
CA THR A 7 4.51 0.21 -14.01
C THR A 7 4.59 1.72 -14.26
N VAL A 8 5.69 2.34 -13.81
CA VAL A 8 5.95 3.77 -13.96
C VAL A 8 7.35 3.99 -14.52
N TYR A 9 7.61 5.16 -15.09
CA TYR A 9 8.96 5.52 -15.54
C TYR A 9 9.63 6.45 -14.52
N GLU A 10 10.93 6.29 -14.33
CA GLU A 10 11.70 7.19 -13.49
C GLU A 10 11.58 8.65 -13.96
N ASN A 11 11.61 9.60 -13.01
CA ASN A 11 11.47 11.05 -13.25
C ASN A 11 10.09 11.48 -13.83
N ARG A 12 9.07 10.62 -13.77
CA ARG A 12 7.67 10.98 -14.02
C ARG A 12 7.03 11.59 -12.77
N PRO A 13 5.89 12.31 -12.92
CA PRO A 13 5.17 12.89 -11.78
C PRO A 13 4.95 11.86 -10.66
N ALA A 14 5.26 12.29 -9.44
CA ALA A 14 5.17 11.48 -8.23
C ALA A 14 3.81 10.77 -8.15
N GLN A 15 3.84 9.46 -7.95
CA GLN A 15 2.63 8.69 -7.66
C GLN A 15 2.50 8.47 -6.17
N SER A 16 1.33 8.03 -5.72
CA SER A 16 1.13 7.60 -4.34
C SER A 16 0.52 6.21 -4.29
N ILE A 17 0.97 5.42 -3.31
CA ILE A 17 0.30 4.18 -2.94
C ILE A 17 -0.83 4.55 -2.01
N VAL A 18 -2.06 4.27 -2.43
CA VAL A 18 -3.28 4.51 -1.66
C VAL A 18 -3.88 3.17 -1.27
N CYS A 19 -3.88 2.89 0.03
CA CYS A 19 -4.62 1.77 0.62
C CYS A 19 -5.98 2.30 1.10
N TYR A 20 -7.03 2.11 0.30
CA TYR A 20 -8.40 2.39 0.74
C TYR A 20 -9.06 1.12 1.28
N VAL A 21 -9.73 1.23 2.42
CA VAL A 21 -10.41 0.13 3.12
C VAL A 21 -11.78 0.60 3.56
N ASP A 22 -12.80 0.07 2.90
CA ASP A 22 -14.18 0.26 3.32
C ASP A 22 -14.44 -0.59 4.58
N SER A 23 -14.57 0.07 5.73
CA SER A 23 -14.67 -0.56 7.04
C SER A 23 -15.50 0.31 7.98
N ASN A 24 -16.23 -0.29 8.92
CA ASN A 24 -16.92 0.45 9.98
C ASN A 24 -16.97 -0.45 11.23
N PRO A 25 -16.32 -0.12 12.36
CA PRO A 25 -15.53 1.08 12.63
C PRO A 25 -14.25 1.17 11.78
N GLY A 26 -13.47 2.24 11.90
CA GLY A 26 -12.26 2.43 11.11
C GLY A 26 -11.21 1.35 11.37
N SER A 27 -10.46 0.98 10.33
CA SER A 27 -9.45 -0.08 10.41
C SER A 27 -8.08 0.45 10.84
N ALA A 28 -7.28 -0.40 11.47
CA ALA A 28 -5.83 -0.25 11.50
C ALA A 28 -5.24 -0.70 10.16
N ILE A 29 -4.67 0.24 9.40
CA ILE A 29 -4.07 -0.02 8.09
C ILE A 29 -2.56 0.04 8.20
N THR A 30 -1.86 -0.99 7.75
CA THR A 30 -0.41 -1.10 7.74
C THR A 30 0.07 -1.30 6.30
N LEU A 31 0.95 -0.43 5.83
CA LEU A 31 1.60 -0.54 4.53
C LEU A 31 3.02 -1.08 4.72
N LEU A 32 3.28 -2.23 4.11
CA LEU A 32 4.61 -2.82 4.01
C LEU A 32 5.13 -2.67 2.59
N LYS A 33 6.45 -2.57 2.42
CA LYS A 33 7.14 -2.71 1.15
C LYS A 33 8.17 -3.82 1.29
N ASP A 34 8.05 -4.86 0.48
CA ASP A 34 8.92 -6.05 0.54
C ASP A 34 9.01 -6.64 1.96
N GLY A 35 7.89 -6.58 2.69
CA GLY A 35 7.80 -7.01 4.09
C GLY A 35 8.26 -5.99 5.14
N ILE A 36 8.84 -4.85 4.73
CA ILE A 36 9.33 -3.80 5.63
C ILE A 36 8.24 -2.76 5.87
N LEU A 37 8.04 -2.35 7.11
CA LEU A 37 7.05 -1.33 7.47
C LEU A 37 7.40 0.03 6.85
N VAL A 38 6.50 0.56 6.03
CA VAL A 38 6.60 1.92 5.45
C VAL A 38 5.76 2.90 6.25
N LYS A 39 4.50 2.57 6.51
CA LYS A 39 3.56 3.46 7.19
C LYS A 39 2.45 2.66 7.88
N LYS A 40 1.89 3.21 8.94
CA LYS A 40 0.76 2.62 9.67
C LYS A 40 -0.18 3.72 10.14
N THR A 41 -1.47 3.42 10.16
CA THR A 41 -2.54 4.25 10.74
C THR A 41 -3.48 3.37 11.56
N VAL A 42 -4.24 3.99 12.46
CA VAL A 42 -5.23 3.33 13.31
C VAL A 42 -6.57 4.04 13.18
N ASN A 43 -7.66 3.29 13.25
CA ASN A 43 -9.03 3.81 13.13
C ASN A 43 -9.21 4.73 11.91
N SER A 44 -8.79 4.25 10.73
CA SER A 44 -8.83 4.99 9.48
C SER A 44 -9.36 4.12 8.34
N HIS A 45 -9.87 4.76 7.30
CA HIS A 45 -10.35 4.11 6.08
C HIS A 45 -9.35 4.24 4.93
N GLU A 46 -8.29 5.02 5.10
CA GLU A 46 -7.32 5.29 4.06
C GLU A 46 -5.91 5.46 4.63
N LEU A 47 -4.92 4.96 3.88
CA LEU A 47 -3.52 5.26 4.09
C LEU A 47 -2.88 5.58 2.75
N GLU A 48 -2.37 6.81 2.62
CA GLU A 48 -1.60 7.26 1.46
C GLU A 48 -0.11 7.33 1.79
N SER A 49 0.73 6.83 0.87
CA SER A 49 2.19 6.96 0.91
C SER A 49 2.70 7.49 -0.43
N PRO A 50 3.22 8.72 -0.51
CA PRO A 50 3.79 9.26 -1.75
C PRO A 50 5.08 8.52 -2.12
N LEU A 51 5.26 8.27 -3.41
CA LEU A 51 6.45 7.68 -4.03
C LEU A 51 7.13 8.74 -4.90
N ARG A 52 8.45 8.66 -4.99
CA ARG A 52 9.25 9.57 -5.82
C ARG A 52 9.49 9.01 -7.22
N ASN A 53 9.05 7.78 -7.48
CA ASN A 53 9.27 7.02 -8.71
C ASN A 53 10.77 6.84 -9.00
N TYR A 54 11.58 6.67 -7.96
CA TYR A 54 12.98 6.27 -8.12
C TYR A 54 13.07 4.76 -8.29
N CYS A 55 14.16 4.26 -8.89
CA CYS A 55 14.40 2.82 -9.03
C CYS A 55 14.24 2.05 -7.72
N ASN A 56 14.69 2.66 -6.63
CA ASN A 56 14.59 2.08 -5.29
C ASN A 56 13.16 2.09 -4.73
N ASP A 57 12.19 2.78 -5.34
CA ASP A 57 10.77 2.74 -4.97
C ASP A 57 10.08 1.48 -5.52
N SER A 58 10.67 0.79 -6.49
CA SER A 58 10.21 -0.52 -6.96
C SER A 58 10.13 -1.52 -5.80
N GLY A 59 9.13 -2.40 -5.84
CA GLY A 59 8.91 -3.44 -4.84
C GLY A 59 7.45 -3.85 -4.73
N VAL A 60 7.18 -4.78 -3.83
CA VAL A 60 5.82 -5.25 -3.54
C VAL A 60 5.29 -4.52 -2.32
N TYR A 61 4.30 -3.65 -2.54
CA TYR A 61 3.59 -2.96 -1.49
C TYR A 61 2.41 -3.80 -1.00
N THR A 62 2.37 -4.09 0.29
CA THR A 62 1.33 -4.88 0.93
C THR A 62 0.53 -4.01 1.89
N CYS A 63 -0.74 -3.78 1.57
CA CYS A 63 -1.70 -3.15 2.47
C CYS A 63 -2.33 -4.25 3.35
N LEU A 64 -2.16 -4.13 4.67
CA LEU A 64 -2.80 -4.97 5.67
C LEU A 64 -3.83 -4.13 6.42
N SER A 65 -5.07 -4.59 6.51
CA SER A 65 -6.10 -3.91 7.31
C SER A 65 -6.78 -4.82 8.32
N VAL A 66 -6.86 -4.35 9.55
CA VAL A 66 -7.49 -5.03 10.68
C VAL A 66 -8.49 -4.08 11.32
N ASN A 67 -9.72 -4.52 11.46
CA ASN A 67 -10.83 -3.87 12.12
C ASN A 67 -11.35 -4.77 13.25
N ASP A 68 -12.19 -4.22 14.12
CA ASP A 68 -12.79 -4.90 15.26
C ASP A 68 -13.63 -6.12 14.85
N TYR A 69 -14.10 -6.16 13.59
CA TYR A 69 -14.87 -7.29 13.05
C TYR A 69 -14.03 -8.36 12.32
N ASN A 70 -12.77 -8.09 12.00
CA ASN A 70 -11.88 -9.05 11.32
C ASN A 70 -10.58 -9.27 12.12
N THR A 71 -10.71 -9.37 13.44
CA THR A 71 -9.62 -9.68 14.37
C THR A 71 -8.93 -11.01 14.07
N ASP A 72 -9.64 -11.96 13.47
CA ASP A 72 -9.11 -13.29 13.10
C ASP A 72 -8.39 -13.33 11.74
N GLY A 73 -8.39 -12.22 10.98
CA GLY A 73 -7.76 -12.17 9.67
C GLY A 73 -7.62 -10.76 9.11
N ALA A 74 -6.36 -10.28 9.00
CA ALA A 74 -6.08 -9.05 8.28
C ALA A 74 -6.51 -9.20 6.81
N SER A 75 -7.21 -8.22 6.27
CA SER A 75 -7.42 -8.14 4.83
C SER A 75 -6.10 -7.71 4.19
N ILE A 76 -5.62 -8.50 3.24
CA ILE A 76 -4.31 -8.31 2.60
C ILE A 76 -4.52 -7.95 1.13
N LYS A 77 -3.90 -6.86 0.68
CA LYS A 77 -3.85 -6.47 -0.72
C LYS A 77 -2.42 -6.19 -1.15
N ASN A 78 -1.96 -6.89 -2.18
CA ASN A 78 -0.64 -6.72 -2.75
C ASN A 78 -0.69 -5.83 -4.01
N ILE A 79 0.27 -4.92 -4.10
CA ILE A 79 0.48 -3.99 -5.19
C ILE A 79 1.94 -4.15 -5.63
N SER A 80 2.15 -4.76 -6.79
CA SER A 80 3.45 -4.80 -7.44
C SER A 80 3.71 -3.45 -8.07
N PHE A 81 4.73 -2.74 -7.60
CA PHE A 81 5.11 -1.44 -8.14
C PHE A 81 6.47 -1.58 -8.82
N HIS A 82 6.50 -1.34 -10.12
CA HIS A 82 7.70 -1.43 -10.95
C HIS A 82 8.05 -0.05 -11.50
N VAL A 83 9.30 0.38 -11.28
CA VAL A 83 9.86 1.58 -11.88
C VAL A 83 10.82 1.17 -12.98
N GLU A 84 10.50 1.57 -14.20
CA GLU A 84 11.37 1.51 -15.37
C GLU A 84 12.47 2.57 -15.23
N CYS A 85 13.67 2.10 -14.89
CA CYS A 85 14.90 2.87 -14.77
C CYS A 85 15.56 3.06 -16.13
N LYS A 86 16.05 4.26 -16.43
CA LYS A 86 16.77 4.56 -17.68
C LYS A 86 18.25 4.77 -17.44
#